data_AF-A0A314KS57-F1
#
_entry.id   AF-A0A314KS57-F1
#
_cell.length_a   1.000
_cell.length_b   1.000
_cell.length_c   1.000
_cell.angle_alpha   90.00
_cell.angle_beta   90.00
_cell.angle_gamma   90.00
#
_symmetry.space_group_name_H-M   'P 1'
#
loop_
_entity.id
_entity.type
_entity.pdbx_description
1 polymer ?
#
loop_
_entity_poly.entity_id
_entity_poly.type
_entity_poly.pdbx_seq_one_letter_code
_entity_poly.pdbx_strand_id
1 'polypeptide(L)'
;MLERVLQNQERSDTSMKNMTELVGSHNASIQKLEMQMRDLSRERNRKQKGTLPSDTIAYPKGSGSGPTSHCMEIKTRSGKILQGENEQVV
;
A
#
# COMPACT_ATOMS: atom_id res chain seq x y z
N MET A 1 11.55 -62.92 5.29
CA MET A 1 11.65 -61.75 6.20
C MET A 1 12.50 -60.65 5.58
N LEU A 2 13.72 -60.96 5.14
CA LEU A 2 14.67 -60.01 4.52
C LEU A 2 14.13 -59.29 3.26
N GLU A 3 13.47 -60.02 2.37
CA GLU A 3 12.91 -59.44 1.13
C GLU A 3 11.90 -58.29 1.39
N ARG A 4 11.01 -58.46 2.39
CA ARG A 4 10.08 -57.40 2.81
C ARG A 4 10.80 -56.19 3.41
N VAL A 5 11.92 -56.42 4.10
CA VAL A 5 12.75 -55.33 4.65
C VAL A 5 13.38 -54.51 3.52
N LEU A 6 13.95 -55.19 2.51
CA LEU A 6 14.55 -54.51 1.36
C LEU A 6 13.53 -53.71 0.56
N GLN A 7 12.34 -54.29 0.30
CA GLN A 7 11.28 -53.58 -0.43
C GLN A 7 10.77 -52.35 0.33
N ASN A 8 10.66 -52.44 1.66
CA ASN A 8 10.25 -51.30 2.49
C ASN A 8 11.31 -50.20 2.50
N GLN A 9 12.60 -50.57 2.50
CA GLN A 9 13.69 -49.61 2.41
C GLN A 9 13.64 -48.84 1.08
N GLU A 10 13.52 -49.54 -0.05
CA GLU A 10 13.44 -48.91 -1.37
C GLU A 10 12.25 -47.95 -1.49
N ARG A 11 11.09 -48.34 -0.94
CA ARG A 11 9.90 -47.47 -0.87
C ARG A 11 10.14 -46.23 -0.03
N SER A 12 10.78 -46.37 1.13
CA SER A 12 11.10 -45.24 2.00
C SER A 12 12.09 -44.29 1.33
N ASP A 13 13.14 -44.81 0.68
CA ASP A 13 14.15 -44.01 -0.02
C ASP A 13 13.54 -43.23 -1.19
N THR A 14 12.64 -43.88 -1.95
CA THR A 14 11.87 -43.23 -3.01
C THR A 14 10.96 -42.13 -2.45
N SER A 15 10.25 -42.41 -1.35
CA SER A 15 9.41 -41.43 -0.66
C SER A 15 10.21 -40.21 -0.20
N MET A 16 11.40 -40.41 0.38
CA MET A 16 12.29 -39.33 0.81
C MET A 16 12.79 -38.47 -0.37
N LYS A 17 13.13 -39.11 -1.50
CA LYS A 17 13.51 -38.39 -2.72
C LYS A 17 12.36 -37.51 -3.22
N ASN A 18 11.15 -38.07 -3.32
CA ASN A 18 9.96 -37.33 -3.75
C ASN A 18 9.65 -36.16 -2.81
N MET A 19 9.79 -36.36 -1.49
CA MET A 19 9.58 -35.29 -0.52
C MET A 19 10.62 -34.17 -0.67
N THR A 20 11.88 -34.53 -0.91
CA THR A 20 12.96 -33.56 -1.14
C THR A 20 12.69 -32.73 -2.39
N GLU A 21 12.27 -33.36 -3.48
CA GLU A 21 11.90 -32.68 -4.72
C GLU A 21 10.69 -31.75 -4.53
N LEU A 22 9.66 -32.24 -3.81
CA LEU A 22 8.47 -31.45 -3.50
C LEU A 22 8.79 -30.20 -2.69
N VAL A 23 9.61 -30.34 -1.64
CA VAL A 23 10.07 -29.21 -0.82
C VAL A 23 10.89 -28.23 -1.66
N GLY A 24 11.78 -28.73 -2.54
CA GLY A 24 12.54 -27.90 -3.48
C GLY A 24 11.64 -27.09 -4.42
N SER A 25 10.64 -27.74 -5.01
CA SER A 25 9.64 -27.12 -5.88
C SER A 25 8.83 -26.04 -5.16
N HIS A 26 8.35 -26.32 -3.95
CA HIS A 26 7.64 -25.35 -3.13
C HIS A 26 8.52 -24.16 -2.75
N ASN A 27 9.78 -24.38 -2.38
CA ASN A 27 10.71 -23.31 -2.07
C ASN A 27 10.92 -22.37 -3.28
N ALA A 28 11.10 -22.92 -4.48
CA ALA A 28 11.21 -22.13 -5.70
C ALA A 28 9.92 -21.34 -6.01
N SER A 29 8.75 -21.96 -5.81
CA SER A 29 7.45 -21.30 -6.00
C SER A 29 7.23 -20.15 -5.02
N ILE A 30 7.58 -20.35 -3.74
CA ILE A 30 7.49 -19.30 -2.71
C ILE A 30 8.40 -18.13 -3.06
N GLN A 31 9.66 -18.37 -3.40
CA GLN A 31 10.59 -17.29 -3.80
C GLN A 31 10.07 -16.50 -5.00
N LYS A 32 9.45 -17.18 -5.97
CA LYS A 32 8.82 -16.52 -7.11
C LYS A 32 7.67 -15.61 -6.68
N LEU A 33 6.78 -16.09 -5.81
CA LEU A 33 5.68 -15.29 -5.26
C LEU A 33 6.20 -14.08 -4.48
N GLU A 34 7.24 -14.23 -3.67
CA GLU A 34 7.85 -13.13 -2.92
C GLU A 34 8.42 -12.04 -3.85
N MET A 35 9.03 -12.42 -4.98
CA MET A 35 9.47 -11.46 -6.00
C MET A 35 8.28 -10.71 -6.61
N GLN A 36 7.25 -11.44 -7.03
CA GLN A 36 6.05 -10.84 -7.63
C GLN A 36 5.32 -9.90 -6.66
N MET A 37 5.21 -10.27 -5.38
CA MET A 37 4.60 -9.43 -4.35
C MET A 37 5.43 -8.17 -4.07
N ARG A 38 6.76 -8.27 -4.09
CA ARG A 38 7.65 -7.10 -3.97
C ARG A 38 7.45 -6.13 -5.12
N ASP A 39 7.40 -6.62 -6.35
CA ASP A 39 7.21 -5.78 -7.53
C ASP A 39 5.81 -5.15 -7.58
N LEU A 40 4.77 -5.93 -7.25
CA LEU A 40 3.41 -5.40 -7.13
C LEU A 40 3.32 -4.32 -6.05
N SER A 41 3.97 -4.52 -4.91
CA SER A 41 4.04 -3.52 -3.85
C SER A 41 4.75 -2.25 -4.32
N ARG A 42 5.88 -2.37 -5.03
CA ARG A 42 6.59 -1.21 -5.60
C ARG A 42 5.72 -0.45 -6.60
N GLU A 43 4.98 -1.14 -7.45
CA GLU A 43 4.11 -0.53 -8.47
C GLU A 43 2.89 0.15 -7.84
N ARG A 44 2.18 -0.54 -6.93
CA ARG A 44 0.96 -0.02 -6.29
C ARG A 44 1.25 1.06 -5.25
N ASN A 45 2.34 0.90 -4.50
CA ASN A 45 2.79 1.87 -3.51
C ASN A 45 3.86 2.81 -4.08
N ARG A 46 3.83 3.10 -5.39
CA ARG A 46 4.49 4.28 -5.95
C ARG A 46 3.90 5.51 -5.26
N LYS A 47 4.43 5.89 -4.11
CA LYS A 47 4.13 7.17 -3.48
C LYS A 47 4.54 8.23 -4.49
N GLN A 48 3.58 8.95 -5.08
CA GLN A 48 3.89 10.22 -5.70
C GLN A 48 4.54 11.06 -4.60
N LYS A 49 5.86 11.29 -4.70
CA LYS A 49 6.53 12.29 -3.86
C LYS A 49 5.92 13.63 -4.25
N GLY A 50 5.00 14.10 -3.42
CA GLY A 50 4.23 15.32 -3.62
C GLY A 50 2.78 15.02 -3.96
N THR A 51 1.87 15.67 -3.23
CA THR A 51 0.40 15.58 -3.35
C THR A 51 -0.26 14.51 -2.48
N LEU A 52 -0.05 14.61 -1.17
CA LEU A 52 -1.26 14.58 -0.33
C LEU A 52 -2.00 15.90 -0.64
N PRO A 53 -3.26 15.88 -1.11
CA PRO A 53 -4.07 17.09 -1.08
C PRO A 53 -4.20 17.43 0.40
N SER A 54 -3.51 18.48 0.81
CA SER A 54 -3.58 18.99 2.18
C SER A 54 -4.92 19.70 2.32
N ASP A 55 -6.02 18.96 2.22
CA ASP A 55 -7.38 19.47 2.41
C ASP A 55 -7.69 19.61 3.91
N THR A 56 -6.66 19.70 4.76
CA THR A 56 -6.83 20.11 6.14
C THR A 56 -6.80 21.63 6.20
N ILE A 57 -7.93 22.24 5.87
CA ILE A 57 -8.17 23.66 6.14
C ILE A 57 -8.33 23.79 7.67
N ALA A 58 -7.38 24.46 8.33
CA ALA A 58 -7.56 24.83 9.72
C ALA A 58 -8.70 25.84 9.83
N TYR A 59 -9.68 25.55 10.69
CA TYR A 59 -10.82 26.43 10.93
C TYR A 59 -10.33 27.84 11.30
N PRO A 60 -10.68 28.90 10.55
CA PRO A 60 -10.38 30.25 10.97
C PRO A 60 -11.25 30.53 12.20
N LYS A 61 -10.69 30.40 13.40
CA LYS A 61 -11.38 30.83 14.62
C LYS A 61 -11.54 32.34 14.53
N GLY A 62 -12.78 32.77 14.25
CA GLY A 62 -13.18 34.16 14.38
C GLY A 62 -13.06 34.58 15.84
N SER A 63 -11.92 35.13 16.23
CA SER A 63 -11.81 35.92 17.46
C SER A 63 -11.97 37.37 17.08
N GLY A 64 -13.22 37.85 17.11
CA GLY A 64 -13.56 39.22 16.73
C GLY A 64 -12.93 40.29 17.63
N SER A 65 -12.77 41.49 17.06
CA SER A 65 -13.09 42.78 17.69
C SER A 65 -12.73 43.92 16.71
N GLY A 66 -13.71 44.42 15.93
CA GLY A 66 -13.60 45.70 15.20
C GLY A 66 -13.74 45.63 13.67
N PRO A 67 -14.07 46.76 13.01
CA PRO A 67 -14.71 46.82 11.68
C PRO A 67 -13.80 46.44 10.51
N THR A 68 -12.52 46.17 10.78
CA THR A 68 -11.51 45.87 9.77
C THR A 68 -11.49 44.37 9.50
N SER A 69 -12.42 44.00 8.63
CA SER A 69 -12.35 42.88 7.71
C SER A 69 -10.92 42.58 7.25
N HIS A 70 -10.33 41.51 7.75
CA HIS A 70 -9.31 40.81 6.99
C HIS A 70 -9.93 39.55 6.43
N CYS A 71 -10.52 39.67 5.24
CA CYS A 71 -10.87 38.54 4.41
C CYS A 71 -9.57 37.80 4.07
N MET A 72 -9.34 36.64 4.67
CA MET A 72 -8.27 35.75 4.21
C MET A 72 -8.73 35.13 2.89
N GLU A 73 -8.20 35.68 1.79
CA GLU A 73 -8.42 35.17 0.44
C GLU A 73 -7.66 33.84 0.27
N ILE A 74 -8.38 32.71 0.38
CA ILE A 74 -7.78 31.38 0.16
C ILE A 74 -7.74 31.12 -1.34
N LYS A 75 -6.54 31.25 -1.92
CA LYS A 75 -6.29 30.87 -3.32
C LYS A 75 -5.97 29.38 -3.40
N THR A 76 -6.82 28.64 -4.08
CA THR A 76 -6.51 27.26 -4.44
C THR A 76 -5.43 27.24 -5.51
N ARG A 77 -4.68 26.14 -5.64
CA ARG A 77 -3.65 25.97 -6.67
C ARG A 77 -4.19 26.15 -8.11
N SER A 78 -5.50 26.04 -8.31
CA SER A 78 -6.17 26.32 -9.58
C SER A 78 -6.34 27.82 -9.89
N GLY A 79 -5.87 28.72 -9.01
CA GLY A 79 -6.08 30.16 -9.12
C GLY A 79 -7.50 30.60 -8.73
N LYS A 80 -8.39 29.65 -8.40
CA LYS A 80 -9.74 29.94 -7.94
C LYS A 80 -9.72 30.43 -6.50
N ILE A 81 -10.26 31.63 -6.30
CA ILE A 81 -10.55 32.20 -5.00
C ILE A 81 -11.83 31.53 -4.50
N LEU A 82 -11.79 30.95 -3.30
CA LEU A 82 -13.00 30.47 -2.64
C LEU A 82 -13.63 31.67 -1.93
N GLN A 83 -14.61 32.31 -2.59
CA GLN A 83 -15.48 33.28 -1.91
C GLN A 83 -16.20 32.53 -0.78
N GLY A 84 -16.07 33.03 0.44
CA GLY A 84 -16.93 32.59 1.53
C GLY A 84 -18.37 32.92 1.15
N GLU A 85 -19.31 32.03 1.46
CA GLU A 85 -20.74 32.14 1.13
C GLU A 85 -21.45 33.42 1.62
N ASN A 86 -20.73 34.32 2.30
CA ASN A 86 -21.22 35.60 2.80
C ASN A 86 -20.91 36.81 1.89
N GLU A 87 -20.23 36.63 0.75
CA GLU A 87 -20.02 37.69 -0.25
C GLU A 87 -20.90 37.48 -1.49
N GLN A 88 -22.22 37.55 -1.30
CA GLN A 88 -23.16 37.78 -2.41
C GLN A 88 -23.94 39.05 -2.09
N VAL A 89 -23.48 40.18 -2.65
CA VAL A 89 -24.11 41.50 -2.51
C VAL A 89 -24.90 41.77 -3.79
N VAL A 90 -26.22 41.97 -3.65
CA VAL A 90 -27.09 42.64 -4.64
C VAL A 90 -27.01 44.14 -4.38
#